data_AF-A0A7C3VT84-F1
#
_entry.id   AF-A0A7C3VT84-F1
#
_cell.length_a   1.000
_cell.length_b   1.000
_cell.length_c   1.000
_cell.angle_alpha   90.00
_cell.angle_beta   90.00
_cell.angle_gamma   90.00
#
_symmetry.space_group_name_H-M   'P 1'
#
loop_
_entity.id
_entity.type
_entity.pdbx_description
1 polymer ?
#
loop_
_entity_poly.entity_id
_entity_poly.type
_entity_poly.pdbx_seq_one_letter_code
_entity_poly.pdbx_strand_id
1 'polypeptide(L)'
;MQDDAIVERAKHAILNMALGDVKKASAGGAKMGAFILAACVIDYLACLYAGHDSNATIFRDFVRQFFDDKRYDPDDLWDAIRCKLLHSYTVKEGKYAYTDNNPQLHFKQDKSGRTYINLEDFVSAVERAAHNYFALVECDPQVRCRLIKRIKSVGILTVFEPEF
;
A
#
# COMPACT_ATOMS: atom_id res chain seq x y z
N MET A 1 -15.08 -23.40 0.80
CA MET A 1 -16.09 -22.70 1.62
C MET A 1 -15.47 -21.83 2.70
N GLN A 2 -14.75 -22.38 3.70
CA GLN A 2 -14.12 -21.54 4.76
C GLN A 2 -12.97 -20.66 4.23
N ASP A 3 -12.12 -21.19 3.36
CA ASP A 3 -10.98 -20.45 2.79
C ASP A 3 -11.43 -19.35 1.81
N ASP A 4 -12.55 -19.55 1.10
CA ASP A 4 -13.14 -18.54 0.22
C ASP A 4 -13.65 -17.35 1.03
N ALA A 5 -14.31 -17.62 2.16
CA ALA A 5 -14.74 -16.58 3.09
C ALA A 5 -13.55 -15.79 3.67
N ILE A 6 -12.40 -16.42 3.91
CA ILE A 6 -11.18 -15.72 4.36
C ILE A 6 -10.68 -14.76 3.29
N VAL A 7 -10.63 -15.19 2.03
CA VAL A 7 -10.18 -14.34 0.92
C VAL A 7 -11.13 -13.17 0.69
N GLU A 8 -12.44 -13.40 0.74
CA GLU A 8 -13.42 -12.31 0.59
C GLU A 8 -13.37 -11.31 1.76
N ARG A 9 -13.17 -11.78 2.99
CA ARG A 9 -12.91 -10.89 4.14
C ARG A 9 -11.64 -10.08 3.95
N ALA A 10 -10.57 -10.69 3.43
CA ALA A 10 -9.31 -10.00 3.14
C ALA A 10 -9.51 -8.88 2.11
N LYS A 11 -10.19 -9.18 1.00
CA LYS A 11 -10.54 -8.20 -0.03
C LYS A 11 -11.34 -7.05 0.56
N HIS A 12 -12.39 -7.35 1.32
CA HIS A 12 -13.22 -6.32 1.95
C HIS A 12 -12.39 -5.42 2.88
N ALA A 13 -11.59 -6.02 3.76
CA ALA A 13 -10.79 -5.28 4.72
C ALA A 13 -9.73 -4.38 4.05
N ILE A 14 -9.09 -4.84 2.98
CA ILE A 14 -8.10 -4.03 2.26
C ILE A 14 -8.77 -2.98 1.37
N LEU A 15 -9.67 -3.42 0.48
CA LEU A 15 -10.20 -2.58 -0.58
C LEU A 15 -11.24 -1.57 -0.09
N ASN A 16 -12.05 -1.94 0.91
CA ASN A 16 -13.13 -1.08 1.39
C ASN A 16 -12.76 -0.34 2.68
N MET A 17 -12.03 -1.00 3.59
CA MET A 17 -11.68 -0.38 4.88
C MET A 17 -10.34 0.35 4.78
N ALA A 18 -9.23 -0.36 4.59
CA ALA A 18 -7.90 0.26 4.65
C ALA A 18 -7.69 1.30 3.52
N LEU A 19 -8.00 0.97 2.27
CA LEU A 19 -7.98 1.95 1.17
C LEU A 19 -9.09 3.01 1.31
N GLY A 20 -10.21 2.65 1.94
CA GLY A 20 -11.25 3.62 2.29
C GLY A 20 -10.74 4.71 3.23
N ASP A 21 -9.96 4.33 4.25
CA ASP A 21 -9.34 5.25 5.20
C ASP A 21 -8.26 6.11 4.54
N VAL A 22 -7.45 5.53 3.64
CA VAL A 22 -6.50 6.29 2.80
C VAL A 22 -7.22 7.38 2.00
N LYS A 23 -8.31 7.02 1.32
CA LYS A 23 -9.11 7.95 0.50
C LYS A 23 -9.77 9.04 1.34
N LYS A 24 -10.35 8.69 2.49
CA LYS A 24 -10.94 9.66 3.43
C LYS A 24 -9.88 10.61 3.98
N ALA A 25 -8.70 10.12 4.34
CA ALA A 25 -7.59 10.96 4.79
C ALA A 25 -7.12 11.92 3.68
N SER A 26 -7.01 11.42 2.44
CA SER A 26 -6.65 12.22 1.28
C SER A 26 -7.67 13.34 1.03
N ALA A 27 -8.97 13.00 0.99
CA ALA A 27 -10.04 13.97 0.77
C ALA A 27 -10.22 14.94 1.95
N GLY A 28 -10.02 14.47 3.18
CA GLY A 28 -10.23 15.24 4.42
C GLY A 28 -9.09 16.16 4.84
N GLY A 29 -8.07 16.34 4.00
CA GLY A 29 -6.96 17.28 4.26
C GLY A 29 -5.79 16.71 5.06
N ALA A 30 -5.87 15.45 5.52
CA ALA A 30 -4.75 14.76 6.16
C ALA A 30 -3.75 14.20 5.12
N LYS A 31 -3.22 15.07 4.25
CA LYS A 31 -2.48 14.69 3.03
C LYS A 31 -1.27 13.80 3.29
N MET A 32 -0.39 14.20 4.22
CA MET A 32 0.75 13.36 4.63
C MET A 32 0.30 12.08 5.34
N GLY A 33 -0.78 12.16 6.12
CA GLY A 33 -1.40 10.99 6.75
C GLY A 33 -1.87 9.96 5.71
N ALA A 34 -2.43 10.40 4.58
CA ALA A 34 -2.83 9.53 3.50
C ALA A 34 -1.64 8.82 2.84
N PHE A 35 -0.50 9.49 2.64
CA PHE A 35 0.74 8.84 2.19
C PHE A 35 1.22 7.75 3.18
N ILE A 36 1.16 8.05 4.47
CA ILE A 36 1.56 7.10 5.53
C ILE A 36 0.63 5.90 5.56
N LEU A 37 -0.69 6.12 5.52
CA LEU A 37 -1.67 5.03 5.48
C LEU A 37 -1.51 4.18 4.22
N ALA A 38 -1.27 4.79 3.07
CA ALA A 38 -0.99 4.08 1.83
C ALA A 38 0.28 3.23 1.96
N ALA A 39 1.32 3.72 2.62
CA ALA A 39 2.53 2.95 2.91
C ALA A 39 2.24 1.73 3.80
N CYS A 40 1.41 1.88 4.83
CA CYS A 40 0.95 0.77 5.66
C CYS A 40 0.20 -0.29 4.84
N VAL A 41 -0.65 0.13 3.91
CA VAL A 41 -1.37 -0.78 3.01
C VAL A 41 -0.40 -1.57 2.14
N ILE A 42 0.60 -0.92 1.54
CA ILE A 42 1.62 -1.61 0.72
C ILE A 42 2.40 -2.62 1.56
N ASP A 43 2.88 -2.23 2.76
CA ASP A 43 3.69 -3.12 3.61
C ASP A 43 2.89 -4.35 4.08
N TYR A 44 1.61 -4.16 4.41
CA TYR A 44 0.74 -5.26 4.80
C TYR A 44 0.37 -6.16 3.60
N LEU A 45 0.07 -5.60 2.43
CA LEU A 45 -0.12 -6.38 1.20
C LEU A 45 1.13 -7.20 0.85
N ALA A 46 2.32 -6.63 1.04
CA ALA A 46 3.59 -7.35 0.85
C ALA A 46 3.72 -8.54 1.84
N CYS A 47 3.29 -8.37 3.10
CA CYS A 47 3.21 -9.49 4.05
C CYS A 47 2.27 -10.60 3.57
N LEU A 48 1.08 -10.24 3.08
CA LEU A 48 0.09 -11.20 2.59
C LEU A 48 0.60 -11.94 1.34
N TYR A 49 1.28 -11.23 0.44
CA TYR A 49 1.92 -11.79 -0.74
C TYR A 49 3.03 -12.79 -0.40
N ALA A 50 3.89 -12.47 0.58
CA ALA A 50 4.96 -13.37 1.02
C ALA A 50 4.45 -14.52 1.91
N GLY A 51 3.35 -14.31 2.64
CA GLY A 51 2.87 -15.26 3.65
C GLY A 51 3.61 -15.17 5.00
N HIS A 52 4.42 -14.14 5.20
CA HIS A 52 5.20 -13.86 6.42
C HIS A 52 5.47 -12.35 6.56
N ASP A 53 6.21 -11.95 7.59
CA ASP A 53 6.52 -10.53 7.84
C ASP A 53 7.26 -9.89 6.66
N SER A 54 6.86 -8.67 6.32
CA SER A 54 7.50 -7.85 5.29
C SER A 54 8.88 -7.39 5.75
N ASN A 55 9.78 -7.31 4.78
CA ASN A 55 11.12 -6.74 4.92
C ASN A 55 11.46 -6.01 3.61
N ALA A 56 12.68 -5.49 3.53
CA ALA A 56 13.11 -4.69 2.39
C ALA A 56 12.96 -5.43 1.06
N THR A 57 13.30 -6.72 1.01
CA THR A 57 13.18 -7.54 -0.19
C THR A 57 11.71 -7.74 -0.57
N ILE A 58 10.89 -8.15 0.39
CA ILE A 58 9.47 -8.48 0.16
C ILE A 58 8.66 -7.26 -0.28
N PHE A 59 8.88 -6.11 0.37
CA PHE A 59 8.23 -4.86 0.00
C PHE A 59 8.58 -4.48 -1.44
N ARG A 60 9.88 -4.54 -1.79
CA ARG A 60 10.33 -4.22 -3.14
C ARG A 60 9.76 -5.18 -4.17
N ASP A 61 9.74 -6.46 -3.87
CA ASP A 61 9.20 -7.48 -4.77
C ASP A 61 7.70 -7.28 -4.99
N PHE A 62 6.95 -6.91 -3.95
CA PHE A 62 5.55 -6.54 -4.07
C PHE A 62 5.37 -5.32 -5.00
N VAL A 63 6.15 -4.25 -4.78
CA VAL A 63 6.09 -3.06 -5.64
C VAL A 63 6.41 -3.42 -7.09
N ARG A 64 7.50 -4.15 -7.36
CA ARG A 64 7.90 -4.56 -8.72
C ARG A 64 6.79 -5.33 -9.43
N GLN A 65 6.15 -6.23 -8.68
CA GLN A 65 5.14 -7.13 -9.20
C GLN A 65 3.82 -6.42 -9.50
N PHE A 66 3.35 -5.54 -8.61
CA PHE A 66 1.95 -5.06 -8.65
C PHE A 66 1.77 -3.59 -9.02
N PHE A 67 2.83 -2.76 -8.98
CA PHE A 67 2.75 -1.40 -9.50
C PHE A 67 2.95 -1.41 -11.01
N ASP A 68 1.92 -1.01 -11.75
CA ASP A 68 1.94 -1.00 -13.22
C ASP A 68 2.90 0.05 -13.78
N ASP A 69 2.96 1.22 -13.14
CA ASP A 69 3.83 2.31 -13.54
C ASP A 69 5.25 2.11 -12.98
N LYS A 70 6.17 1.71 -13.85
CA LYS A 70 7.55 1.38 -13.46
C LYS A 70 8.42 2.59 -13.10
N ARG A 71 7.86 3.81 -13.15
CA ARG A 71 8.50 5.00 -12.56
C ARG A 71 8.48 4.98 -11.03
N TYR A 72 7.61 4.16 -10.43
CA TYR A 72 7.71 3.82 -9.02
C TYR A 72 8.89 2.89 -8.79
N ASP A 73 10.03 3.47 -8.45
CA ASP A 73 11.21 2.72 -8.06
C ASP A 73 11.01 2.05 -6.68
N PRO A 74 11.17 0.72 -6.58
CA PRO A 74 10.95 0.00 -5.33
C PRO A 74 11.93 0.38 -4.20
N ASP A 75 13.18 0.72 -4.55
CA ASP A 75 14.20 1.11 -3.59
C ASP A 75 13.91 2.50 -3.03
N ASP A 76 13.51 3.44 -3.90
CA ASP A 76 13.09 4.78 -3.50
C ASP A 76 11.80 4.73 -2.65
N LEU A 77 10.81 3.90 -2.99
CA LEU A 77 9.61 3.72 -2.16
C LEU A 77 9.92 3.12 -0.79
N TRP A 78 10.80 2.12 -0.74
CA TRP A 78 11.24 1.53 0.52
C TRP A 78 11.94 2.55 1.42
N ASP A 79 12.91 3.31 0.88
CA ASP A 79 13.67 4.30 1.64
C ASP A 79 12.81 5.52 2.01
N ALA A 80 12.25 6.20 1.01
CA ALA A 80 11.64 7.51 1.20
C ALA A 80 10.26 7.44 1.87
N ILE A 81 9.45 6.44 1.53
CA ILE A 81 8.10 6.31 2.08
C ILE A 81 8.11 5.39 3.30
N ARG A 82 8.51 4.13 3.15
CA ARG A 82 8.38 3.13 4.22
C ARG A 82 9.33 3.42 5.39
N CYS A 83 10.62 3.70 5.15
CA CYS A 83 11.58 3.95 6.22
C CYS A 83 11.52 5.39 6.77
N LYS A 84 11.58 6.40 5.89
CA LYS A 84 11.66 7.80 6.32
C LYS A 84 10.29 8.38 6.70
N LEU A 85 9.31 8.31 5.80
CA LEU A 85 8.02 8.92 6.06
C LEU A 85 7.19 8.13 7.11
N LEU A 86 6.97 6.84 6.91
CA LEU A 86 6.15 6.01 7.80
C LEU A 86 6.82 5.80 9.17
N HIS A 87 8.08 5.36 9.22
CA HIS A 87 8.71 5.03 10.51
C HIS A 87 9.37 6.22 11.21
N SER A 88 9.85 7.23 10.48
CA SER A 88 10.58 8.37 11.08
C SER A 88 9.82 9.69 11.01
N TYR A 89 8.69 9.75 10.31
CA TYR A 89 7.92 10.98 10.10
C TYR A 89 8.76 12.14 9.52
N THR A 90 9.69 11.82 8.61
CA THR A 90 10.62 12.81 8.01
C THR A 90 10.64 12.78 6.48
N VAL A 91 10.99 13.93 5.88
CA VAL A 91 11.11 14.10 4.40
C VAL A 91 12.39 14.85 3.97
N LYS A 92 13.22 15.30 4.93
CA LYS A 92 14.24 16.35 4.74
C LYS A 92 15.35 15.98 3.74
N GLU A 93 15.59 14.68 3.54
CA GLU A 93 16.64 14.12 2.67
C GLU A 93 16.07 12.97 1.80
N GLY A 94 14.79 13.08 1.45
CA GLY A 94 14.09 12.08 0.66
C GLY A 94 14.25 12.31 -0.84
N LYS A 95 14.21 11.21 -1.61
CA LYS A 95 14.08 11.21 -3.07
C LYS A 95 12.83 11.96 -3.54
N TYR A 96 11.77 11.95 -2.74
CA TYR A 96 10.45 12.45 -3.13
C TYR A 96 10.11 13.83 -2.58
N ALA A 97 9.41 14.59 -3.41
CA ALA A 97 8.70 15.81 -3.04
C ALA A 97 7.20 15.49 -3.03
N TYR A 98 6.61 15.40 -1.84
CA TYR A 98 5.18 15.08 -1.70
C TYR A 98 4.31 16.30 -2.05
N THR A 99 3.26 16.09 -2.84
CA THR A 99 2.29 17.13 -3.21
C THR A 99 0.89 16.51 -3.34
N ASP A 100 -0.13 17.35 -3.44
CA ASP A 100 -1.53 16.96 -3.67
C ASP A 100 -2.18 17.94 -4.65
N ASN A 101 -3.24 17.50 -5.34
CA ASN A 101 -3.98 18.31 -6.33
C ASN A 101 -3.10 18.89 -7.46
N ASN A 102 -1.97 18.24 -7.76
CA ASN A 102 -1.04 18.64 -8.80
C ASN A 102 -0.65 17.45 -9.70
N PRO A 103 -1.60 16.80 -10.38
CA PRO A 103 -1.32 15.62 -11.21
C PRO A 103 -0.31 15.90 -12.33
N GLN A 104 -0.27 17.14 -12.84
CA GLN A 104 0.71 17.58 -13.83
C GLN A 104 2.16 17.59 -13.33
N LEU A 105 2.38 17.53 -12.01
CA LEU A 105 3.71 17.44 -11.41
C LEU A 105 4.12 15.99 -11.14
N HIS A 106 3.20 15.02 -11.15
CA HIS A 106 3.52 13.64 -10.82
C HIS A 106 4.67 13.10 -11.68
N PHE A 107 5.71 12.59 -11.02
CA PHE A 107 6.99 12.14 -11.59
C PHE A 107 7.89 13.20 -12.24
N LYS A 108 7.56 14.50 -12.15
CA LYS A 108 8.49 15.56 -12.53
C LYS A 108 9.53 15.78 -11.42
N GLN A 109 10.67 16.35 -11.79
CA GLN A 109 11.70 16.73 -10.83
C GLN A 109 11.54 18.18 -10.38
N ASP A 110 11.76 18.43 -9.09
CA ASP A 110 11.94 19.78 -8.55
C ASP A 110 13.35 20.32 -8.86
N LYS A 111 13.62 21.58 -8.50
CA LYS A 111 14.93 22.22 -8.72
C LYS A 111 16.08 21.56 -7.93
N SER A 112 15.75 20.77 -6.91
CA SER A 112 16.70 20.02 -6.08
C SER A 112 16.89 18.58 -6.57
N GLY A 113 16.25 18.18 -7.67
CA GLY A 113 16.32 16.82 -8.23
C GLY A 113 15.40 15.80 -7.56
N ARG A 114 14.50 16.23 -6.66
CA ARG A 114 13.50 15.33 -6.04
C ARG A 114 12.36 15.07 -7.00
N THR A 115 11.84 13.85 -7.00
CA THR A 115 10.70 13.46 -7.84
C THR A 115 9.40 13.79 -7.12
N TYR A 116 8.52 14.56 -7.75
CA TYR A 116 7.20 14.86 -7.23
C TYR A 116 6.30 13.63 -7.22
N ILE A 117 5.71 13.33 -6.07
CA ILE A 117 4.66 12.31 -5.93
C ILE A 117 3.36 13.04 -5.59
N ASN A 118 2.43 13.06 -6.54
CA ASN A 118 1.09 13.60 -6.32
C ASN A 118 0.24 12.56 -5.58
N LEU A 119 -0.42 12.99 -4.51
CA LEU A 119 -1.12 12.09 -3.60
C LEU A 119 -2.23 11.29 -4.30
N GLU A 120 -3.07 11.93 -5.11
CA GLU A 120 -4.21 11.27 -5.76
C GLU A 120 -3.74 10.20 -6.76
N ASP A 121 -2.67 10.47 -7.50
CA ASP A 121 -2.06 9.51 -8.41
C ASP A 121 -1.42 8.34 -7.66
N PHE A 122 -0.76 8.63 -6.54
CA PHE A 122 -0.16 7.60 -5.68
C PHE A 122 -1.21 6.69 -5.05
N VAL A 123 -2.26 7.26 -4.45
CA VAL A 123 -3.39 6.48 -3.89
C VAL A 123 -4.03 5.60 -4.96
N SER A 124 -4.24 6.15 -6.17
CA SER A 124 -4.77 5.40 -7.30
C SER A 124 -3.85 4.25 -7.73
N ALA A 125 -2.52 4.45 -7.67
CA ALA A 125 -1.55 3.40 -7.97
C ALA A 125 -1.55 2.28 -6.91
N VAL A 126 -1.65 2.63 -5.62
CA VAL A 126 -1.78 1.64 -4.54
C VAL A 126 -3.07 0.83 -4.67
N GLU A 127 -4.18 1.49 -5.00
CA GLU A 127 -5.46 0.81 -5.23
C GLU A 127 -5.37 -0.18 -6.39
N ARG A 128 -4.81 0.22 -7.54
CA ARG A 128 -4.57 -0.70 -8.67
C ARG A 128 -3.67 -1.87 -8.28
N ALA A 129 -2.58 -1.60 -7.55
CA ALA A 129 -1.69 -2.66 -7.07
C ALA A 129 -2.42 -3.67 -6.16
N ALA A 130 -3.31 -3.20 -5.28
CA ALA A 130 -4.14 -4.07 -4.45
C ALA A 130 -5.10 -4.93 -5.29
N HIS A 131 -5.75 -4.35 -6.30
CA HIS A 131 -6.59 -5.10 -7.23
C HIS A 131 -5.80 -6.15 -8.02
N ASN A 132 -4.64 -5.79 -8.55
CA ASN A 132 -3.74 -6.70 -9.27
C ASN A 132 -3.29 -7.86 -8.38
N TYR A 133 -2.99 -7.59 -7.11
CA TYR A 133 -2.67 -8.62 -6.13
C TYR A 133 -3.84 -9.59 -5.91
N PHE A 134 -5.05 -9.09 -5.69
CA PHE A 134 -6.21 -9.96 -5.48
C PHE A 134 -6.62 -10.74 -6.74
N ALA A 135 -6.44 -10.18 -7.93
CA ALA A 135 -6.60 -10.92 -9.18
C ALA A 135 -5.61 -12.10 -9.26
N LEU A 136 -4.36 -11.92 -8.82
CA LEU A 136 -3.40 -13.02 -8.71
C LEU A 136 -3.81 -14.05 -7.65
N VAL A 137 -4.32 -13.63 -6.49
CA VAL A 137 -4.84 -14.53 -5.44
C VAL A 137 -5.97 -15.44 -5.96
N GLU A 138 -6.78 -14.96 -6.91
CA GLU A 138 -7.83 -15.75 -7.53
C GLU A 138 -7.30 -16.81 -8.50
N CYS A 139 -6.19 -16.49 -9.20
CA CYS A 139 -5.66 -17.33 -10.27
C CYS A 139 -4.51 -18.25 -9.85
N ASP A 140 -3.81 -17.93 -8.74
CA ASP A 140 -2.63 -18.65 -8.28
C ASP A 140 -2.89 -19.31 -6.90
N PRO A 141 -3.02 -20.65 -6.85
CA PRO A 141 -3.23 -21.38 -5.59
C PRO A 141 -2.12 -21.20 -4.54
N GLN A 142 -0.87 -20.97 -4.95
CA GLN A 142 0.24 -20.77 -4.03
C GLN A 142 0.18 -19.38 -3.38
N VAL A 143 -0.13 -18.34 -4.15
CA VAL A 143 -0.34 -16.99 -3.61
C VAL A 143 -1.56 -16.97 -2.69
N ARG A 144 -2.64 -17.65 -3.08
CA ARG A 144 -3.83 -17.84 -2.24
C ARG A 144 -3.51 -18.51 -0.91
N CYS A 145 -2.72 -19.59 -0.93
CA CYS A 145 -2.31 -20.30 0.28
C CYS A 145 -1.49 -19.41 1.23
N ARG A 146 -0.56 -18.61 0.68
CA ARG A 146 0.24 -17.63 1.45
C ARG A 146 -0.63 -16.60 2.15
N LEU A 147 -1.59 -16.00 1.45
CA LEU A 147 -2.56 -15.08 2.03
C LEU A 147 -3.33 -15.73 3.19
N ILE A 148 -3.94 -16.90 2.95
CA ILE A 148 -4.78 -17.59 3.95
C ILE A 148 -3.95 -17.92 5.19
N LYS A 149 -2.74 -18.46 5.00
CA LYS A 149 -1.82 -18.77 6.10
C LYS A 149 -1.52 -17.51 6.92
N ARG A 150 -1.23 -16.40 6.25
CA ARG A 150 -0.89 -15.14 6.93
C ARG A 150 -2.08 -14.61 7.73
N ILE A 151 -3.28 -14.56 7.14
CA ILE A 151 -4.48 -14.09 7.84
C ILE A 151 -4.81 -14.96 9.05
N LYS A 152 -4.69 -16.30 8.93
CA LYS A 152 -4.89 -17.20 10.08
C LYS A 152 -3.87 -16.94 11.21
N SER A 153 -2.67 -16.45 10.88
CA SER A 153 -1.59 -16.19 11.84
C SER A 153 -1.67 -14.81 12.52
N VAL A 154 -2.03 -13.76 11.79
CA VAL A 154 -1.96 -12.37 12.31
C VAL A 154 -3.29 -11.64 12.31
N GLY A 155 -4.34 -12.24 11.76
CA GLY A 155 -5.64 -11.61 11.58
C GLY A 155 -5.68 -10.67 10.38
N ILE A 156 -6.79 -9.95 10.31
CA ILE A 156 -7.11 -8.94 9.29
C ILE A 156 -7.88 -7.80 9.96
N LEU A 157 -7.78 -6.60 9.41
CA LEU A 157 -8.52 -5.43 9.91
C LEU A 157 -10.02 -5.74 9.99
N THR A 158 -10.64 -5.40 11.12
CA THR A 158 -12.07 -5.55 11.39
C THR A 158 -12.53 -4.42 12.30
N VAL A 159 -13.80 -4.04 12.18
CA VAL A 159 -14.47 -3.19 13.17
C VAL A 159 -15.24 -4.11 14.10
N PHE A 160 -15.20 -3.83 15.39
CA PHE A 160 -16.00 -4.53 16.39
C PHE A 160 -17.25 -3.72 16.68
N GLU A 161 -18.41 -4.38 16.63
CA GLU A 161 -19.65 -3.81 17.14
C GLU A 161 -19.57 -3.84 18.68
N PRO A 162 -19.92 -2.75 19.38
CA PRO A 162 -19.98 -2.76 20.83
C PRO A 162 -21.07 -3.71 21.30
N GLU A 163 -20.73 -4.64 22.19
CA GLU A 163 -21.69 -5.47 22.91
C GLU A 163 -22.20 -4.66 24.12
N PHE A 164 -23.47 -4.25 24.07
CA PHE A 164 -24.17 -3.58 25.17
C PHE A 164 -25.19 -4.51 25.82
#